data_AF-A0A229GBN9-F1
#
_entry.id   AF-A0A229GBN9-F1
#
_cell.length_a   1.000
_cell.length_b   1.000
_cell.length_c   1.000
_cell.angle_alpha   90.00
_cell.angle_beta   90.00
_cell.angle_gamma   90.00
#
_symmetry.space_group_name_H-M   'P 1'
#
loop_
_entity.id
_entity.type
_entity.pdbx_description
1 polymer ?
#
loop_
_entity_poly.entity_id
_entity_poly.type
_entity_poly.pdbx_seq_one_letter_code
_entity_poly.pdbx_strand_id
1 'polypeptide(L)'
;MQFISIYRKTSPNDLGAVDKHNRVIYRSEHLRNSGFLERENDGEKFKVLRYLDDCDPSILMTVSDMLELIEDMKIVINESKNDVEVNNHLKEIVFMCKLCIWNIDNFYLEISPWGTNADTYPSDLPEEYRFNISSL
;
A
#
# COMPACT_ATOMS: atom_id res chain seq x y z
N MET A 1 6.84 11.81 4.96
CA MET A 1 5.45 11.48 4.56
C MET A 1 5.52 10.18 3.81
N GLN A 2 4.81 9.14 4.25
CA GLN A 2 4.84 7.84 3.58
C GLN A 2 3.63 7.69 2.67
N PHE A 3 3.87 7.14 1.49
CA PHE A 3 2.88 6.85 0.47
C PHE A 3 2.70 5.34 0.40
N ILE A 4 1.44 4.89 0.34
CA ILE A 4 1.10 3.48 0.19
C ILE A 4 0.54 3.32 -1.22
N SER A 5 1.16 2.47 -2.03
CA SER A 5 0.81 2.29 -3.43
C SER A 5 0.64 0.82 -3.77
N ILE A 6 -0.35 0.52 -4.62
CA ILE A 6 -0.51 -0.79 -5.27
C ILE A 6 0.02 -0.66 -6.68
N TYR A 7 0.87 -1.61 -7.06
CA TYR A 7 1.43 -1.69 -8.40
C TYR A 7 1.02 -2.96 -9.12
N ARG A 8 0.91 -2.87 -10.43
CA ARG A 8 0.82 -4.00 -11.34
C ARG A 8 2.19 -4.65 -11.52
N LYS A 9 2.24 -5.97 -11.33
CA LYS A 9 3.36 -6.84 -11.69
C LYS A 9 3.40 -6.96 -13.22
N THR A 10 4.60 -6.88 -13.78
CA THR A 10 4.87 -7.08 -15.21
C THR A 10 5.20 -8.53 -15.53
N SER A 11 5.63 -9.30 -14.53
CA SER A 11 5.88 -10.73 -14.60
C SER A 11 5.74 -11.38 -13.22
N PRO A 12 5.65 -12.72 -13.13
CA PRO A 12 5.64 -13.42 -11.85
C PRO A 12 6.89 -13.18 -10.99
N ASN A 13 8.02 -12.85 -11.63
CA ASN A 13 9.31 -12.56 -10.97
C ASN A 13 9.61 -11.05 -10.87
N ASP A 14 8.60 -10.21 -11.06
CA ASP A 14 8.74 -8.77 -10.85
C ASP A 14 9.08 -8.54 -9.37
N LEU A 15 10.25 -7.97 -9.11
CA LEU A 15 10.74 -7.64 -7.76
C LEU A 15 10.44 -6.18 -7.40
N GLY A 16 9.49 -5.54 -8.10
CA GLY A 16 9.21 -4.11 -7.95
C GLY A 16 10.23 -3.23 -8.67
N ALA A 17 10.54 -3.58 -9.93
CA ALA A 17 11.60 -2.98 -10.74
C ALA A 17 11.53 -1.43 -10.86
N VAL A 18 12.67 -0.84 -11.25
CA VAL A 18 12.95 0.63 -11.32
C VAL A 18 11.97 1.40 -12.22
N ASP A 19 11.43 0.77 -13.28
CA ASP A 19 10.45 1.41 -14.15
C ASP A 19 9.02 1.17 -13.63
N LYS A 20 8.48 2.19 -12.97
CA LYS A 20 7.13 2.21 -12.37
C LYS A 20 6.11 2.97 -13.22
N HIS A 21 6.48 3.38 -14.43
CA HIS A 21 5.62 4.20 -15.27
C HIS A 21 4.33 3.43 -15.65
N ASN A 22 3.17 4.04 -15.45
CA ASN A 22 1.84 3.46 -15.73
C ASN A 22 1.53 2.13 -15.03
N ARG A 23 2.20 1.84 -13.90
CA ARG A 23 1.98 0.62 -13.12
C ARG A 23 1.19 0.84 -11.84
N VAL A 24 1.01 2.09 -11.41
CA VAL A 24 0.27 2.43 -10.20
C VAL A 24 -1.22 2.16 -10.44
N ILE A 25 -1.79 1.25 -9.66
CA ILE A 25 -3.23 0.93 -9.69
C ILE A 25 -3.99 1.78 -8.67
N TYR A 26 -3.39 1.97 -7.51
CA TYR A 26 -3.99 2.74 -6.43
C TYR A 26 -2.88 3.38 -5.59
N ARG A 27 -3.13 4.57 -5.06
CA ARG A 27 -2.30 5.19 -4.03
C ARG A 27 -3.19 5.80 -2.97
N SER A 28 -2.76 5.68 -1.72
CA SER A 28 -3.23 6.53 -0.64
C SER A 28 -2.06 7.12 0.15
N GLU A 29 -2.30 8.27 0.76
CA GLU A 29 -1.38 8.96 1.64
C GLU A 29 -2.14 9.62 2.78
N HIS A 30 -1.47 9.83 3.90
CA HIS A 30 -1.99 10.62 5.00
C HIS A 30 -0.84 11.33 5.70
N LEU A 31 -1.07 12.59 6.10
CA LEU A 31 -0.04 13.46 6.69
C LEU A 31 0.64 12.85 7.92
N ARG A 32 -0.10 11.99 8.63
CA ARG A 32 0.36 11.35 9.88
C ARG A 32 0.90 9.93 9.72
N ASN A 33 1.07 9.43 8.48
CA ASN A 33 1.51 8.06 8.22
C ASN A 33 2.77 7.68 9.00
N SER A 34 3.81 8.50 8.93
CA SER A 34 5.05 8.30 9.68
C SER A 34 4.80 8.04 11.16
N GLY A 35 3.90 8.80 11.80
CA GLY A 35 3.62 8.66 13.24
C GLY A 35 2.99 7.32 13.65
N PHE A 36 2.40 6.56 12.74
CA PHE A 36 1.75 5.29 13.07
C PHE A 36 2.27 4.06 12.30
N LEU A 37 2.99 4.27 11.20
CA LEU A 37 3.59 3.18 10.41
C LEU A 37 5.06 2.94 10.80
N GLU A 38 5.81 3.97 11.20
CA GLU A 38 7.19 3.81 11.65
C GLU A 38 7.17 3.21 13.07
N ARG A 39 7.55 1.93 13.17
CA ARG A 39 7.52 1.14 14.41
C ARG A 39 8.83 0.40 14.68
N GLU A 40 9.94 0.91 14.17
CA GLU A 40 11.29 0.35 14.32
C GLU A 40 11.66 0.05 15.78
N ASN A 41 11.22 0.89 16.72
CA ASN A 41 11.52 0.76 18.15
C ASN A 41 10.58 -0.20 18.90
N ASP A 42 9.52 -0.69 18.26
CA ASP A 42 8.48 -1.55 18.84
C ASP A 42 8.53 -2.99 18.28
N GLY A 43 9.74 -3.49 17.98
CA GLY A 43 9.95 -4.73 17.23
C GLY A 43 9.46 -6.03 17.89
N GLU A 44 9.11 -6.02 19.18
CA GLU A 44 8.43 -7.14 19.85
C GLU A 44 6.93 -7.20 19.54
N LYS A 45 6.34 -6.06 19.19
CA LYS A 45 4.90 -5.90 18.97
C LYS A 45 4.53 -6.01 17.51
N PHE A 46 5.39 -5.53 16.63
CA PHE A 46 5.14 -5.45 15.20
C PHE A 46 6.09 -6.34 14.41
N LYS A 47 5.58 -6.99 13.38
CA LYS A 47 6.37 -7.87 12.51
C LYS A 47 6.87 -7.20 11.25
N VAL A 48 5.97 -6.52 10.55
CA VAL A 48 6.24 -5.84 9.28
C VAL A 48 6.49 -4.37 9.50
N LEU A 49 5.68 -3.70 10.34
CA LEU A 49 5.82 -2.25 10.57
C LEU A 49 7.18 -1.85 11.14
N ARG A 50 7.83 -2.75 11.89
CA ARG A 50 9.17 -2.50 12.43
C ARG A 50 10.27 -2.36 11.36
N TYR A 51 9.97 -2.75 10.12
CA TYR A 51 10.88 -2.67 8.99
C TYR A 51 10.52 -1.54 8.02
N LEU A 52 9.44 -0.80 8.29
CA LEU A 52 9.12 0.40 7.52
C LEU A 52 9.98 1.56 8.03
N ASP A 53 10.70 2.20 7.14
CA ASP A 53 11.44 3.43 7.43
C ASP A 53 11.03 4.57 6.48
N ASP A 54 11.69 5.71 6.63
CA ASP A 54 11.53 6.89 5.79
C ASP A 54 12.66 7.08 4.76
N CYS A 55 13.52 6.08 4.61
CA CYS A 55 14.74 6.12 3.80
C CYS A 55 14.75 5.11 2.64
N ASP A 56 13.92 4.07 2.69
CA ASP A 56 13.84 2.96 1.75
C ASP A 56 12.39 2.50 1.48
N PRO A 57 12.07 2.04 0.26
CA PRO A 57 10.75 1.55 -0.05
C PRO A 57 10.59 0.12 0.46
N SER A 58 9.51 -0.13 1.19
CA SER A 58 9.13 -1.47 1.64
C SER A 58 8.16 -2.11 0.66
N ILE A 59 8.58 -3.21 0.03
CA ILE A 59 7.80 -3.92 -0.99
C ILE A 59 7.26 -5.22 -0.38
N LEU A 60 5.94 -5.35 -0.35
CA LEU A 60 5.23 -6.55 0.10
C LEU A 60 4.69 -7.27 -1.13
N MET A 61 5.13 -8.52 -1.35
CA MET A 61 4.80 -9.26 -2.59
C MET A 61 4.13 -10.60 -2.34
N THR A 62 4.19 -11.11 -1.10
CA THR A 62 3.63 -12.40 -0.73
C THR A 62 2.36 -12.25 0.10
N VAL A 63 1.53 -13.29 0.09
CA VAL A 63 0.35 -13.36 0.97
C VAL A 63 0.75 -13.25 2.45
N SER A 64 1.90 -13.84 2.82
CA SER A 64 2.39 -13.81 4.19
C SER A 64 2.68 -12.37 4.65
N ASP A 65 3.43 -11.61 3.87
CA ASP A 65 3.79 -10.22 4.21
C ASP A 65 2.52 -9.38 4.41
N MET A 66 1.55 -9.52 3.50
CA MET A 66 0.29 -8.77 3.56
C MET A 66 -0.56 -9.14 4.77
N LEU A 67 -0.62 -10.44 5.12
CA LEU A 67 -1.34 -10.88 6.31
C LEU A 67 -0.68 -10.39 7.59
N GLU A 68 0.66 -10.41 7.66
CA GLU A 68 1.39 -9.88 8.82
C GLU A 68 1.21 -8.37 8.96
N LEU A 69 1.23 -7.62 7.86
CA LEU A 69 0.90 -6.19 7.87
C LEU A 69 -0.54 -5.94 8.34
N ILE A 70 -1.51 -6.77 7.93
CA ILE A 70 -2.91 -6.66 8.41
C ILE A 70 -2.99 -6.87 9.93
N GLU A 71 -2.24 -7.83 10.49
CA GLU A 71 -2.22 -8.04 11.95
C GLU A 71 -1.60 -6.83 12.67
N ASP A 72 -0.49 -6.30 12.17
CA ASP A 72 0.12 -5.08 12.69
C ASP A 72 -0.86 -3.89 12.61
N MET A 73 -1.58 -3.73 11.50
CA MET A 73 -2.59 -2.67 11.34
C MET A 73 -3.72 -2.75 12.36
N LYS A 74 -4.18 -3.95 12.74
CA LYS A 74 -5.23 -4.09 13.76
C LYS A 74 -4.80 -3.51 15.10
N ILE A 75 -3.52 -3.66 15.45
CA ILE A 75 -2.94 -3.08 16.66
C ILE A 75 -3.00 -1.56 16.58
N VAL A 76 -2.52 -0.98 15.47
CA VAL A 76 -2.48 0.48 15.26
C VAL A 76 -3.89 1.10 15.22
N ILE A 77 -4.86 0.41 14.60
CA ILE A 77 -6.28 0.80 14.61
C ILE A 77 -6.82 0.88 16.03
N ASN A 78 -6.48 -0.10 16.88
CA ASN A 78 -6.92 -0.12 18.27
C ASN A 78 -6.29 1.02 19.09
N GLU A 79 -5.02 1.35 18.84
CA GLU A 79 -4.34 2.52 19.43
C GLU A 79 -5.00 3.84 19.00
N SER A 80 -5.45 3.90 17.75
CA SER A 80 -5.99 5.11 17.12
C SER A 80 -7.51 5.22 17.26
N LYS A 81 -8.19 4.40 18.06
CA LYS A 81 -9.67 4.25 18.09
C LYS A 81 -10.50 5.54 18.22
N ASN A 82 -9.93 6.60 18.79
CA ASN A 82 -10.61 7.89 18.99
C ASN A 82 -10.44 8.84 17.80
N ASP A 83 -9.61 8.47 16.83
CA ASP A 83 -9.25 9.26 15.67
C ASP A 83 -9.89 8.66 14.41
N VAL A 84 -11.05 9.19 14.02
CA VAL A 84 -11.85 8.61 12.95
C VAL A 84 -11.14 8.70 11.60
N GLU A 85 -10.46 9.82 11.34
CA GLU A 85 -9.75 10.06 10.09
C GLU A 85 -8.59 9.07 9.92
N VAL A 86 -7.74 8.94 10.96
CA VAL A 86 -6.65 7.96 10.96
C VAL A 86 -7.19 6.54 10.86
N ASN A 87 -8.25 6.19 11.59
CA ASN A 87 -8.83 4.85 11.48
C ASN A 87 -9.36 4.52 10.09
N ASN A 88 -9.98 5.47 9.41
CA ASN A 88 -10.47 5.25 8.05
C ASN A 88 -9.30 4.98 7.10
N HIS A 89 -8.22 5.76 7.21
CA HIS A 89 -7.02 5.52 6.43
C HIS A 89 -6.33 4.18 6.75
N LEU A 90 -6.22 3.81 8.03
CA LEU A 90 -5.68 2.50 8.42
C LEU A 90 -6.51 1.33 7.87
N LYS A 91 -7.84 1.46 7.86
CA LYS A 91 -8.74 0.48 7.24
C LYS A 91 -8.58 0.42 5.73
N GLU A 92 -8.29 1.56 5.09
CA GLU A 92 -7.96 1.63 3.67
C GLU A 92 -6.68 0.85 3.36
N ILE A 93 -5.61 0.99 4.17
CA ILE A 93 -4.39 0.18 4.03
C ILE A 93 -4.70 -1.33 4.15
N VAL A 94 -5.56 -1.72 5.10
CA VAL A 94 -6.02 -3.11 5.23
C VAL A 94 -6.78 -3.57 3.98
N PHE A 95 -7.61 -2.72 3.38
CA PHE A 95 -8.31 -3.03 2.13
C PHE A 95 -7.32 -3.21 0.98
N MET A 96 -6.31 -2.35 0.87
CA MET A 96 -5.25 -2.46 -0.13
C MET A 96 -4.49 -3.79 -0.03
N CYS A 97 -4.14 -4.22 1.20
CA CYS A 97 -3.53 -5.52 1.44
C CYS A 97 -4.41 -6.67 0.93
N LYS A 98 -5.72 -6.63 1.21
CA LYS A 98 -6.68 -7.64 0.74
C LYS A 98 -6.81 -7.64 -0.78
N LEU A 99 -6.81 -6.47 -1.42
CA LEU A 99 -6.84 -6.35 -2.87
C LEU A 99 -5.62 -7.04 -3.51
N CYS A 100 -4.42 -6.84 -2.94
CA CYS A 100 -3.22 -7.53 -3.38
C CYS A 100 -3.30 -9.04 -3.14
N ILE A 101 -3.78 -9.49 -1.97
CA ILE A 101 -3.92 -10.93 -1.67
C ILE A 101 -4.84 -11.62 -2.69
N TRP A 102 -5.99 -11.02 -3.01
CA TRP A 102 -6.94 -11.58 -3.98
C TRP A 102 -6.39 -11.62 -5.42
N ASN A 103 -5.36 -10.83 -5.71
CA ASN A 103 -4.77 -10.68 -7.03
C ASN A 103 -3.25 -10.87 -6.95
N ILE A 104 -2.77 -11.83 -6.16
CA ILE A 104 -1.37 -11.91 -5.77
C ILE A 104 -0.41 -12.07 -6.95
N ASP A 105 -0.85 -12.70 -8.04
CA ASP A 105 -0.06 -12.85 -9.27
C ASP A 105 0.05 -11.55 -10.07
N ASN A 106 -0.86 -10.60 -9.83
CA ASN A 106 -1.00 -9.37 -10.60
C ASN A 106 -0.52 -8.14 -9.82
N PHE A 107 -0.64 -8.11 -8.49
CA PHE A 107 -0.43 -6.90 -7.69
C PHE A 107 0.56 -7.10 -6.54
N TYR A 108 1.24 -6.02 -6.16
CA TYR A 108 2.03 -5.91 -4.94
C TYR A 108 1.79 -4.56 -4.28
N LEU A 109 2.09 -4.46 -2.99
CA LEU A 109 1.98 -3.24 -2.20
C LEU A 109 3.37 -2.70 -1.92
N GLU A 110 3.51 -1.39 -2.00
CA GLU A 110 4.72 -0.68 -1.63
C GLU A 110 4.37 0.45 -0.67
N ILE A 111 5.18 0.58 0.37
CA ILE A 111 5.16 1.72 1.29
C ILE A 111 6.49 2.46 1.11
N SER A 112 6.44 3.74 0.74
CA SER A 112 7.64 4.49 0.36
C SER A 112 7.58 5.94 0.84
N PRO A 113 8.72 6.56 1.19
CA PRO A 113 8.78 7.97 1.56
C PRO A 113 8.68 8.96 0.37
N TRP A 114 8.88 8.51 -0.87
CA TRP A 114 8.95 9.41 -2.04
C TRP A 114 7.68 9.42 -2.90
N GLY A 115 6.83 8.40 -2.77
CA GLY A 115 5.71 8.19 -3.66
C GLY A 115 6.16 7.94 -5.11
N THR A 116 5.30 8.20 -6.09
CA THR A 116 5.71 8.27 -7.52
C THR A 116 5.26 9.57 -8.14
N ASN A 117 5.90 9.91 -9.25
CA ASN A 117 5.49 11.03 -10.09
C ASN A 117 4.00 10.90 -10.48
N ALA A 118 3.24 11.98 -10.34
CA ALA A 118 1.83 12.04 -10.69
C ALA A 118 1.58 11.68 -12.18
N ASP A 119 2.56 11.92 -13.05
CA ASP A 119 2.47 11.56 -14.46
C ASP A 119 2.44 10.04 -14.70
N THR A 120 2.68 9.22 -13.67
CA THR A 120 2.59 7.74 -13.76
C THR A 120 1.20 7.21 -13.42
N TYR A 121 0.27 8.05 -12.98
CA TYR A 121 -1.12 7.65 -12.85
C TYR A 121 -1.71 7.44 -14.24
N PRO A 122 -2.50 6.37 -14.45
CA PRO A 122 -3.23 6.23 -15.69
C PRO A 122 -4.16 7.43 -15.88
N SER A 123 -3.85 8.26 -16.88
CA SER A 123 -4.69 9.40 -17.29
C SER A 123 -6.01 8.94 -17.90
N ASP A 124 -6.01 7.74 -18.47
CA ASP A 124 -7.17 7.07 -19.05
C ASP A 124 -7.43 5.77 -18.30
N LEU A 125 -8.69 5.56 -17.91
CA LEU A 125 -9.11 4.26 -17.38
C LEU A 125 -8.90 3.21 -18.49
N PRO A 126 -8.17 2.10 -18.26
CA PRO A 126 -8.01 1.06 -19.28
C PRO A 126 -9.37 0.49 -19.72
N GLU A 127 -9.54 0.17 -21.01
CA GLU A 127 -10.83 -0.26 -21.58
C GLU A 127 -11.43 -1.47 -20.85
N GLU A 128 -10.58 -2.41 -20.43
CA GLU A 128 -10.96 -3.59 -19.64
C GLU A 128 -11.65 -3.26 -18.30
N TYR A 129 -11.44 -2.05 -17.77
CA TYR A 129 -12.06 -1.56 -16.53
C TYR A 129 -13.20 -0.57 -16.77
N ARG A 130 -13.49 -0.22 -18.03
CA ARG A 130 -14.61 0.68 -18.40
C ARG A 130 -15.97 0.01 -18.40
N PHE A 131 -16.05 -1.29 -18.08
CA PHE A 131 -17.32 -2.00 -18.01
C PHE A 131 -18.26 -1.32 -17.00
N ASN A 132 -19.41 -0.85 -17.50
CA ASN A 132 -20.47 -0.12 -16.80
C ASN A 132 -20.21 1.34 -16.39
N ILE A 133 -19.12 1.97 -16.82
CA ILE A 133 -19.01 3.43 -16.72
C ILE A 133 -19.61 4.01 -18.01
N SER A 134 -20.87 4.41 -17.93
CA SER A 134 -21.56 5.14 -19.02
C SER A 134 -20.67 6.29 -19.47
N SER A 135 -20.14 6.20 -20.68
CA SER A 135 -19.46 7.29 -21.37
C SER A 135 -20.49 8.39 -21.65
N LEU A 136 -20.63 9.32 -20.72
CA LEU A 136 -21.30 10.60 -20.92
C LEU A 136 -20.30 11.62 -21.48
#